data_AF-A0A7S0YXI3-F1
#
_entry.id   AF-A0A7S0YXI3-F1
#
_cell.length_a   1.000
_cell.length_b   1.000
_cell.length_c   1.000
_cell.angle_alpha   90.00
_cell.angle_beta   90.00
_cell.angle_gamma   90.00
#
_symmetry.space_group_name_H-M   'P 1'
#
loop_
_entity.id
_entity.type
_entity.pdbx_description
1 polymer ?
#
loop_
_entity_poly.entity_id
_entity_poly.type
_entity_poly.pdbx_seq_one_letter_code
_entity_poly.pdbx_strand_id
1 'polypeptide(L)'
;MRADLKQLVDNRMLIPAERDDALDRITLVETLEAAVQAPLVIEVIYEDLQAKQDLFAKLEAACSDPGTVFASNSINYPIQDIASQPGIPPTRQVCGVRFLHPVFFMPPVEVSSVEDSMPSRLRAPVWDRLAKFHLTPFYAKANPGGYWRRKLDYGEVEKFHDAQRRRVRAVIQHEGEEVMSLPSRRPSVLGECSICLENLANCVLAPCGHDTLCMQCALTIRRGRRSCPTCREPIERVLEKEPDSRPGTAQPEAAKP
;
A
#
# COMPACT_ATOMS: atom_id res chain seq x y z
N MET A 1 -7.87 -0.87 18.01
CA MET A 1 -7.14 -1.99 17.36
C MET A 1 -7.69 -3.37 17.71
N ARG A 2 -7.52 -3.90 18.94
CA ARG A 2 -7.95 -5.29 19.28
C ARG A 2 -9.45 -5.52 19.03
N ALA A 3 -10.30 -4.53 19.29
CA ALA A 3 -11.73 -4.57 18.98
C ALA A 3 -12.00 -4.64 17.46
N ASP A 4 -11.32 -3.84 16.66
CA ASP A 4 -11.52 -3.78 15.20
C ASP A 4 -11.06 -5.10 14.54
N LEU A 5 -9.91 -5.64 14.96
CA LEU A 5 -9.45 -6.95 14.50
C LEU A 5 -10.40 -8.08 14.94
N LYS A 6 -11.01 -7.99 16.13
CA LYS A 6 -12.09 -8.93 16.52
C LYS A 6 -13.31 -8.77 15.63
N GLN A 7 -13.75 -7.56 15.32
CA GLN A 7 -14.88 -7.31 14.42
C GLN A 7 -14.61 -7.84 13.00
N LEU A 8 -13.36 -7.75 12.51
CA LEU A 8 -12.94 -8.41 11.28
C LEU A 8 -13.01 -9.94 11.40
N VAL A 9 -12.68 -10.55 12.54
CA VAL A 9 -12.87 -12.00 12.76
C VAL A 9 -14.35 -12.39 12.81
N ASP A 10 -15.17 -11.63 13.54
CA ASP A 10 -16.61 -11.88 13.68
C ASP A 10 -17.33 -11.82 12.32
N ASN A 11 -16.95 -10.86 11.47
CA ASN A 11 -17.44 -10.71 10.10
C ASN A 11 -16.84 -11.74 9.10
N ARG A 12 -16.10 -12.75 9.57
CA ARG A 12 -15.38 -13.76 8.76
C ARG A 12 -14.41 -13.15 7.75
N MET A 13 -13.91 -11.96 8.06
CA MET A 13 -12.88 -11.32 7.27
C MET A 13 -11.53 -11.90 7.69
N LEU A 14 -10.98 -11.47 8.81
CA LEU A 14 -9.72 -12.02 9.33
C LEU A 14 -9.99 -13.42 9.92
N ILE A 15 -9.10 -14.40 9.78
CA ILE A 15 -9.22 -15.63 10.59
C ILE A 15 -8.53 -15.45 11.96
N PRO A 16 -8.89 -16.21 13.01
CA PRO A 16 -8.34 -16.00 14.35
C PRO A 16 -6.80 -16.03 14.44
N ALA A 17 -6.13 -16.93 13.72
CA ALA A 17 -4.67 -16.94 13.69
C ALA A 17 -4.08 -15.71 12.98
N GLU A 18 -4.69 -15.22 11.89
CA GLU A 18 -4.24 -13.97 11.23
C GLU A 18 -4.45 -12.72 12.12
N ARG A 19 -5.41 -12.76 13.06
CA ARG A 19 -5.56 -11.74 14.11
C ARG A 19 -4.40 -11.79 15.09
N ASP A 20 -4.03 -12.98 15.56
CA ASP A 20 -3.01 -13.15 16.59
C ASP A 20 -1.61 -12.91 16.00
N ASP A 21 -1.31 -13.48 14.83
CA ASP A 21 -0.14 -13.17 13.99
C ASP A 21 0.03 -11.67 13.73
N ALA A 22 -1.06 -10.90 13.62
CA ALA A 22 -1.01 -9.46 13.42
C ALA A 22 -0.81 -8.68 14.72
N LEU A 23 -1.26 -9.21 15.86
CA LEU A 23 -1.07 -8.60 17.18
C LEU A 23 0.35 -8.83 17.71
N ASP A 24 0.92 -10.00 17.49
CA ASP A 24 2.26 -10.37 17.96
C ASP A 24 3.39 -9.62 17.24
N ARG A 25 3.09 -9.00 16.10
CA ARG A 25 4.00 -8.09 15.37
C ARG A 25 3.99 -6.65 15.91
N ILE A 26 3.15 -6.34 16.91
CA ILE A 26 2.92 -4.95 17.38
C ILE A 26 3.48 -4.76 18.79
N THR A 27 4.73 -4.32 18.83
CA THR A 27 5.38 -3.82 20.05
C THR A 27 4.86 -2.44 20.38
N LEU A 28 4.39 -2.24 21.62
CA LEU A 28 4.14 -0.90 22.17
C LEU A 28 5.44 -0.35 22.78
N VAL A 29 5.70 0.94 22.57
CA VAL A 29 6.88 1.65 23.10
C VAL A 29 6.45 2.97 23.71
N GLU A 30 7.12 3.38 24.79
CA GLU A 30 6.77 4.59 25.57
C GLU A 30 7.74 5.76 25.33
N THR A 31 8.81 5.56 24.54
CA THR A 31 9.82 6.58 24.23
C THR A 31 10.05 6.72 22.72
N LEU A 32 10.56 7.87 22.29
CA LEU A 32 10.79 8.15 20.87
C LEU A 32 12.01 7.39 20.34
N GLU A 33 13.05 7.22 21.16
CA GLU A 33 14.29 6.52 20.85
C GLU A 33 14.01 5.05 20.47
N ALA A 34 13.03 4.42 21.12
CA ALA A 34 12.55 3.09 20.77
C ALA A 34 11.67 3.07 19.50
N ALA A 35 10.90 4.14 19.24
CA ALA A 35 10.04 4.26 18.06
C ALA A 35 10.82 4.54 16.75
N VAL A 36 11.97 5.21 16.84
CA VAL A 36 12.81 5.57 15.68
C VAL A 36 13.82 4.50 15.24
N GLN A 37 13.75 3.29 15.79
CA GLN A 37 14.54 2.13 15.36
C GLN A 37 14.05 1.48 14.04
N ALA A 38 13.14 2.15 13.32
CA ALA A 38 12.51 1.64 12.10
C ALA A 38 12.72 2.61 10.93
N PRO A 39 13.09 2.13 9.72
CA PRO A 39 13.47 2.99 8.58
C PRO A 39 12.30 3.78 7.96
N LEU A 40 11.10 3.64 8.51
CA LEU A 40 9.94 4.49 8.23
C LEU A 40 9.17 4.69 9.54
N VAL A 41 9.08 5.94 10.00
CA VAL A 41 8.21 6.36 11.11
C VAL A 41 7.07 7.21 10.57
N ILE A 42 5.83 6.91 10.94
CA ILE A 42 4.63 7.62 10.47
C ILE A 42 3.97 8.34 11.65
N GLU A 43 3.92 9.66 11.59
CA GLU A 43 3.21 10.52 12.55
C GLU A 43 1.68 10.45 12.31
N VAL A 44 0.95 10.10 13.38
CA VAL A 44 -0.52 10.02 13.42
C VAL A 44 -1.06 10.57 14.75
N ILE A 45 -0.55 11.72 15.20
CA ILE A 45 -1.13 12.48 16.32
C ILE A 45 -2.31 13.33 15.84
N TYR A 46 -2.93 14.07 16.77
CA TYR A 46 -4.03 14.99 16.46
C TYR A 46 -3.59 16.10 15.50
N GLU A 47 -4.57 16.66 14.77
CA GLU A 47 -4.33 17.69 13.75
C GLU A 47 -4.13 19.07 14.39
N ASP A 48 -2.97 19.27 15.02
CA ASP A 48 -2.42 20.56 15.44
C ASP A 48 -1.01 20.73 14.85
N LEU A 49 -0.70 21.91 14.30
CA LEU A 49 0.57 22.14 13.61
C LEU A 49 1.76 22.24 14.57
N GLN A 50 1.60 22.91 15.72
CA GLN A 50 2.69 23.09 16.68
C GLN A 50 3.04 21.75 17.33
N ALA A 51 2.04 20.96 17.73
CA ALA A 51 2.24 19.64 18.30
C ALA A 51 2.99 18.69 17.33
N LYS A 52 2.73 18.81 16.02
CA LYS A 52 3.47 18.07 14.99
C LYS A 52 4.89 18.60 14.83
N GLN A 53 5.09 19.90 14.66
CA GLN A 53 6.44 20.51 14.57
C GLN A 53 7.32 20.17 15.78
N ASP A 54 6.75 20.22 16.99
CA ASP A 54 7.40 19.82 18.24
C ASP A 54 7.80 18.34 18.24
N LEU A 55 6.90 17.46 17.81
CA LEU A 55 7.14 16.02 17.72
C LEU A 55 8.23 15.71 16.70
N PHE A 56 8.23 16.38 15.54
CA PHE A 56 9.22 16.17 14.50
C PHE A 56 10.65 16.55 14.94
N ALA A 57 10.84 17.62 15.69
CA ALA A 57 12.15 17.95 16.26
C ALA A 57 12.57 17.01 17.40
N LYS A 58 11.64 16.57 18.27
CA LYS A 58 11.92 15.57 19.32
C LYS A 58 12.32 14.22 18.72
N LEU A 59 11.67 13.84 17.62
CA LEU A 59 12.06 12.68 16.83
C LEU A 59 13.46 12.86 16.24
N GLU A 60 13.78 14.01 15.65
CA GLU A 60 15.10 14.25 15.00
C GLU A 60 16.25 14.19 16.02
N ALA A 61 16.02 14.71 17.23
CA ALA A 61 16.97 14.59 18.35
C ALA A 61 17.14 13.15 18.86
N ALA A 62 16.14 12.27 18.68
CA ALA A 62 16.14 10.88 19.15
C ALA A 62 16.67 9.87 18.10
N CYS A 63 16.74 10.22 16.82
CA CYS A 63 17.05 9.29 15.73
C CYS A 63 18.48 9.41 15.23
N SER A 64 19.33 8.45 15.60
CA SER A 64 20.72 8.37 15.16
C SER A 64 20.93 7.89 13.72
N ASP A 65 19.90 7.32 13.07
CA ASP A 65 20.00 6.81 11.69
C ASP A 65 19.52 7.86 10.65
N PRO A 66 20.43 8.41 9.81
CA PRO A 66 20.05 9.33 8.74
C PRO A 66 19.34 8.63 7.55
N GLY A 67 19.36 7.29 7.49
CA GLY A 67 18.64 6.49 6.49
C GLY A 67 17.15 6.31 6.79
N THR A 68 16.73 6.53 8.03
CA THR A 68 15.33 6.45 8.43
C THR A 68 14.53 7.60 7.82
N VAL A 69 13.40 7.29 7.18
CA VAL A 69 12.49 8.29 6.61
C VAL A 69 11.35 8.59 7.56
N PHE A 70 10.98 9.86 7.61
CA PHE A 70 9.84 10.34 8.38
C PHE A 70 8.65 10.66 7.49
N ALA A 71 7.45 10.29 7.95
CA ALA A 71 6.20 10.57 7.27
C ALA A 71 5.16 11.19 8.21
N SER A 72 4.24 11.98 7.67
CA SER A 72 3.00 12.37 8.36
C SER A 72 1.77 11.85 7.61
N ASN A 73 0.75 11.42 8.36
CA ASN A 73 -0.59 11.12 7.85
C ASN A 73 -1.54 12.35 7.91
N SER A 74 -0.98 13.56 8.09
CA SER A 74 -1.71 14.84 8.04
C SER A 74 -2.62 14.97 6.82
N ILE A 75 -3.78 15.61 7.02
CA ILE A 75 -4.74 15.93 5.96
C ILE A 75 -5.00 17.44 5.85
N ASN A 76 -4.76 18.19 6.92
CA ASN A 76 -4.97 19.64 6.95
C ASN A 76 -3.70 20.43 6.62
N TYR A 77 -2.55 19.98 7.13
CA TYR A 77 -1.29 20.71 7.06
C TYR A 77 -0.36 20.16 5.97
N PRO A 78 0.16 21.00 5.06
CA PRO A 78 1.21 20.65 4.12
C PRO A 78 2.48 20.10 4.80
N ILE A 79 3.19 19.24 4.08
CA ILE A 79 4.40 18.58 4.60
C ILE A 79 5.53 19.57 4.87
N GLN A 80 5.68 20.62 4.06
CA GLN A 80 6.66 21.67 4.33
C GLN A 80 6.37 22.42 5.63
N ASP A 81 5.10 22.60 6.00
CA ASP A 81 4.73 23.35 7.22
C ASP A 81 5.01 22.51 8.46
N ILE A 82 4.77 21.19 8.40
CA ILE A 82 5.10 20.23 9.48
C ILE A 82 6.61 20.07 9.65
N ALA A 83 7.35 20.01 8.54
CA ALA A 83 8.80 19.81 8.54
C ALA A 83 9.62 21.07 8.84
N SER A 84 9.03 22.25 8.70
CA SER A 84 9.69 23.52 9.01
C SER A 84 9.60 23.84 10.49
N GLN A 85 10.74 24.03 11.14
CA GLN A 85 10.81 24.76 12.41
C GLN A 85 11.33 26.19 12.18
N PRO A 86 10.84 27.20 12.93
CA PRO A 86 11.33 28.57 12.83
C PRO A 86 12.85 28.66 13.07
N GLY A 87 13.60 28.91 12.00
CA GLY A 87 15.06 29.08 12.05
C GLY A 87 15.90 27.80 11.99
N ILE A 88 15.29 26.61 11.85
CA ILE A 88 16.01 25.33 11.76
C ILE A 88 15.61 24.59 10.47
N PRO A 89 16.53 24.36 9.51
CA PRO A 89 16.24 23.54 8.34
C PRO A 89 16.21 22.05 8.74
N PRO A 90 15.25 21.25 8.23
CA PRO A 90 15.18 19.83 8.56
C PRO A 90 16.36 19.08 7.92
N THR A 91 17.16 18.41 8.76
CA THR A 91 18.30 17.57 8.35
C THR A 91 17.87 16.28 7.66
N ARG A 92 16.74 15.70 8.08
CA ARG A 92 16.03 14.59 7.45
C ARG A 92 14.96 15.04 6.44
N GLN A 93 14.68 14.20 5.45
CA GLN A 93 13.45 14.32 4.67
C GLN A 93 12.22 13.86 5.46
N VAL A 94 11.23 14.74 5.53
CA VAL A 94 9.83 14.41 5.83
C VAL A 94 9.04 14.25 4.53
N CYS A 95 8.16 13.25 4.48
CA CYS A 95 7.17 13.05 3.43
C CYS A 95 5.75 12.99 4.02
N GLY A 96 4.74 12.96 3.14
CA GLY A 96 3.39 12.51 3.49
C GLY A 96 3.25 11.02 3.18
N VAL A 97 2.62 10.28 4.09
CA VAL A 97 2.12 8.92 3.84
C VAL A 97 0.70 8.90 4.38
N ARG A 98 -0.26 9.23 3.50
CA ARG A 98 -1.65 9.50 3.87
C ARG A 98 -2.55 8.38 3.38
N PHE A 99 -3.08 7.60 4.31
CA PHE A 99 -3.95 6.47 4.02
C PHE A 99 -5.36 6.95 3.70
N LEU A 100 -5.95 6.48 2.58
CA LEU A 100 -7.33 6.81 2.26
C LEU A 100 -8.29 6.08 3.21
N HIS A 101 -9.23 6.80 3.79
CA HIS A 101 -10.27 6.21 4.63
C HIS A 101 -11.34 5.51 3.77
N PRO A 102 -11.80 4.28 4.11
CA PRO A 102 -11.40 3.47 5.26
C PRO A 102 -10.19 2.58 4.94
N VAL A 103 -9.14 2.66 5.78
CA VAL A 103 -7.80 2.14 5.50
C VAL A 103 -7.78 0.65 5.13
N PHE A 104 -8.56 -0.18 5.83
CA PHE A 104 -8.62 -1.64 5.58
C PHE A 104 -9.23 -2.03 4.22
N PHE A 105 -9.89 -1.11 3.51
CA PHE A 105 -10.59 -1.35 2.25
C PHE A 105 -10.01 -0.58 1.06
N MET A 106 -9.04 0.31 1.31
CA MET A 106 -8.43 1.19 0.31
C MET A 106 -6.94 0.88 0.13
N PRO A 107 -6.57 0.03 -0.85
CA PRO A 107 -5.18 -0.14 -1.25
C PRO A 107 -4.45 1.16 -1.61
N PRO A 108 -5.05 2.17 -2.28
CA PRO A 108 -4.33 3.39 -2.64
C PRO A 108 -3.87 4.20 -1.40
N VAL A 109 -2.58 4.50 -1.35
CA VAL A 109 -1.97 5.35 -0.33
C VAL A 109 -1.27 6.52 -1.02
N GLU A 110 -1.52 7.72 -0.54
CA GLU A 110 -0.87 8.91 -1.06
C GLU A 110 0.53 9.03 -0.46
N VAL A 111 1.53 9.17 -1.33
CA VAL A 111 2.89 9.59 -0.97
C VAL A 111 3.10 10.99 -1.52
N SER A 112 3.62 11.91 -0.71
CA SER A 112 3.91 13.29 -1.13
C SER A 112 5.18 13.80 -0.45
N SER A 113 5.80 14.85 -0.99
CA SER A 113 6.89 15.57 -0.33
C SER A 113 6.94 17.01 -0.86
N VAL A 114 7.97 17.77 -0.50
CA VAL A 114 8.12 19.17 -0.94
C VAL A 114 8.55 19.29 -2.41
N GLU A 115 9.07 18.20 -2.97
CA GLU A 115 9.54 18.11 -4.35
C GLU A 115 8.41 17.84 -5.36
N ASP A 116 8.56 18.36 -6.58
CA ASP A 116 7.57 18.26 -7.66
C ASP A 116 7.44 16.83 -8.27
N SER A 117 8.39 15.94 -7.94
CA SER A 117 8.45 14.53 -8.34
C SER A 117 9.02 13.70 -7.19
N MET A 118 8.71 12.40 -7.15
CA MET A 118 9.10 11.54 -6.02
C MET A 118 10.63 11.45 -5.87
N PRO A 119 11.21 11.86 -4.73
CA PRO A 119 12.63 11.70 -4.47
C PRO A 119 13.04 10.23 -4.43
N SER A 120 14.17 9.90 -5.06
CA SER A 120 14.71 8.53 -5.13
C SER A 120 14.89 7.89 -3.74
N ARG A 121 15.27 8.68 -2.75
CA ARG A 121 15.41 8.26 -1.34
C ARG A 121 14.12 7.79 -0.66
N LEU A 122 12.93 8.16 -1.16
CA LEU A 122 11.66 7.61 -0.65
C LEU A 122 11.34 6.21 -1.24
N ARG A 123 12.01 5.80 -2.31
CA ARG A 123 11.67 4.60 -3.10
C ARG A 123 11.67 3.33 -2.25
N ALA A 124 12.79 3.02 -1.59
CA ALA A 124 12.93 1.81 -0.78
C ALA A 124 12.25 1.89 0.62
N PRO A 125 12.46 2.95 1.45
CA PRO A 125 11.89 3.00 2.80
C PRO A 125 10.37 3.22 2.79
N VAL A 126 9.82 3.94 1.81
CA VAL A 126 8.38 4.25 1.72
C VAL A 126 7.68 3.40 0.66
N TRP A 127 8.01 3.59 -0.62
CA TRP A 127 7.19 3.04 -1.72
C TRP A 127 7.23 1.51 -1.78
N ASP A 128 8.42 0.90 -1.77
CA ASP A 128 8.55 -0.56 -1.79
C ASP A 128 8.02 -1.20 -0.49
N ARG A 129 8.14 -0.50 0.64
CA ARG A 129 7.57 -0.93 1.93
C ARG A 129 6.04 -0.94 1.89
N LEU A 130 5.39 0.10 1.36
CA LEU A 130 3.94 0.14 1.16
C LEU A 130 3.48 -0.95 0.17
N ALA A 131 4.21 -1.14 -0.95
CA ALA A 131 3.91 -2.17 -1.94
C ALA A 131 3.98 -3.60 -1.37
N LYS A 132 4.92 -3.86 -0.45
CA LYS A 132 5.02 -5.15 0.28
C LYS A 132 3.85 -5.43 1.22
N PHE A 133 3.11 -4.40 1.66
CA PHE A 133 1.82 -4.55 2.36
C PHE A 133 0.61 -4.61 1.40
N HIS A 134 0.84 -4.81 0.09
CA HIS A 134 -0.16 -4.80 -0.99
C HIS A 134 -0.94 -3.48 -1.15
N LEU A 135 -0.42 -2.42 -0.56
CA LEU A 135 -0.89 -1.06 -0.79
C LEU A 135 -0.41 -0.60 -2.18
N THR A 136 -1.16 0.29 -2.80
CA THR A 136 -0.84 0.90 -4.09
C THR A 136 -0.43 2.36 -3.84
N PRO A 137 0.85 2.61 -3.48
CA PRO A 137 1.33 3.98 -3.35
C PRO A 137 1.18 4.74 -4.68
N PHE A 138 0.85 6.02 -4.60
CA PHE A 138 0.87 6.95 -5.72
C PHE A 138 1.48 8.28 -5.27
N TYR A 139 2.24 8.95 -6.15
CA TYR A 139 2.85 10.23 -5.82
C TYR A 139 1.87 11.37 -6.10
N ALA A 140 1.42 12.06 -5.05
CA ALA A 140 0.67 13.30 -5.18
C ALA A 140 1.62 14.49 -5.15
N LYS A 141 1.64 15.26 -6.25
CA LYS A 141 2.15 16.65 -6.21
C LYS A 141 1.35 17.46 -5.19
N ALA A 142 2.00 18.43 -4.55
CA ALA A 142 1.33 19.42 -3.71
C ALA A 142 0.28 20.19 -4.55
N ASN A 143 -1.00 19.85 -4.38
CA ASN A 143 -2.09 20.32 -5.24
C ASN A 143 -3.10 21.15 -4.43
N PRO A 144 -3.20 22.47 -4.67
CA PRO A 144 -4.12 23.35 -3.94
C PRO A 144 -5.60 22.93 -4.02
N GLY A 145 -5.99 22.21 -5.08
CA GLY A 145 -7.39 21.88 -5.42
C GLY A 145 -8.11 20.85 -4.53
N GLY A 146 -7.50 20.39 -3.43
CA GLY A 146 -8.24 19.87 -2.27
C GLY A 146 -8.98 18.53 -2.37
N TYR A 147 -9.06 17.86 -3.53
CA TYR A 147 -9.70 16.52 -3.69
C TYR A 147 -9.31 15.51 -2.60
N TRP A 148 -8.05 15.56 -2.17
CA TRP A 148 -7.45 14.66 -1.20
C TRP A 148 -7.76 14.98 0.28
N ARG A 149 -8.35 16.15 0.58
CA ARG A 149 -8.72 16.56 1.95
C ARG A 149 -10.02 15.91 2.45
N ARG A 150 -10.75 15.16 1.62
CA ARG A 150 -11.98 14.45 1.98
C ARG A 150 -11.68 13.00 2.39
N LYS A 151 -12.40 12.48 3.38
CA LYS A 151 -12.57 11.02 3.54
C LYS A 151 -13.44 10.52 2.38
N LEU A 152 -13.15 9.33 1.86
CA LEU A 152 -14.05 8.71 0.88
C LEU A 152 -15.29 8.16 1.60
N ASP A 153 -16.45 8.29 0.95
CA ASP A 153 -17.67 7.61 1.39
C ASP A 153 -17.72 6.16 0.89
N TYR A 154 -18.53 5.30 1.51
CA TYR A 154 -18.60 3.88 1.15
C TYR A 154 -19.05 3.66 -0.30
N GLY A 155 -19.81 4.57 -0.90
CA GLY A 155 -20.20 4.50 -2.31
C GLY A 155 -19.07 4.86 -3.27
N GLU A 156 -18.11 5.69 -2.85
CA GLU A 156 -16.85 5.91 -3.59
C GLU A 156 -15.92 4.69 -3.52
N VAL A 157 -15.81 4.06 -2.34
CA VAL A 157 -15.08 2.79 -2.16
C VAL A 157 -15.68 1.70 -3.05
N GLU A 158 -17.00 1.55 -3.04
CA GLU A 158 -17.71 0.56 -3.86
C GLU A 158 -17.50 0.80 -5.35
N LYS A 159 -17.59 2.06 -5.83
CA LYS A 159 -17.28 2.41 -7.23
C LYS A 159 -15.85 2.05 -7.64
N PHE A 160 -14.88 2.14 -6.72
CA PHE A 160 -13.49 1.73 -6.97
C PHE A 160 -13.34 0.21 -7.08
N HIS A 161 -13.98 -0.57 -6.19
CA HIS A 161 -14.02 -2.03 -6.31
C HIS A 161 -14.78 -2.48 -7.56
N ASP A 162 -15.89 -1.82 -7.92
CA ASP A 162 -16.66 -2.09 -9.13
C ASP A 162 -15.95 -1.71 -10.42
N ALA A 163 -14.99 -0.78 -10.39
CA ALA A 163 -14.10 -0.53 -11.53
C ALA A 163 -13.14 -1.71 -11.77
N GLN A 164 -12.71 -2.42 -10.71
CA GLN A 164 -11.93 -3.67 -10.86
C GLN A 164 -12.83 -4.83 -11.28
N ARG A 165 -13.97 -5.06 -10.59
CA ARG A 165 -14.92 -6.14 -10.92
C ARG A 165 -15.42 -6.06 -12.36
N ARG A 166 -15.68 -4.87 -12.90
CA ARG A 166 -16.07 -4.70 -14.32
C ARG A 166 -14.99 -5.13 -15.31
N ARG A 167 -13.70 -4.92 -15.04
CA ARG A 167 -12.60 -5.40 -15.91
C ARG A 167 -12.60 -6.93 -15.97
N VAL A 168 -12.79 -7.61 -14.84
CA VAL A 168 -12.84 -9.08 -14.83
C VAL A 168 -14.12 -9.60 -15.45
N ARG A 169 -15.28 -8.98 -15.18
CA ARG A 169 -16.57 -9.36 -15.80
C ARG A 169 -16.51 -9.29 -17.33
N ALA A 170 -15.87 -8.26 -17.90
CA ALA A 170 -15.68 -8.16 -19.35
C ALA A 170 -14.89 -9.36 -19.92
N VAL A 171 -13.79 -9.78 -19.26
CA VAL A 171 -13.00 -10.96 -19.69
C VAL A 171 -13.74 -12.28 -19.41
N ILE A 172 -14.49 -12.37 -18.31
CA ILE A 172 -15.32 -13.53 -17.92
C ILE A 172 -16.42 -13.84 -18.95
N GLN A 173 -16.96 -12.81 -19.60
CA GLN A 173 -18.09 -12.89 -20.54
C GLN A 173 -17.70 -13.33 -21.96
N HIS A 174 -16.40 -13.42 -22.27
CA HIS A 174 -15.92 -14.08 -23.48
C HIS A 174 -15.71 -15.57 -23.19
N GLU A 175 -16.78 -16.35 -23.35
CA GLU A 175 -16.71 -17.82 -23.28
C GLU A 175 -16.07 -18.36 -24.56
N GLY A 176 -14.80 -18.77 -24.52
CA GLY A 176 -14.12 -19.36 -25.68
C GLY A 176 -12.67 -19.80 -25.47
N GLU A 177 -11.84 -19.01 -24.77
CA GLU A 177 -10.39 -19.23 -24.72
C GLU A 177 -9.87 -19.34 -23.27
N GLU A 178 -9.07 -20.37 -22.96
CA GLU A 178 -8.55 -20.62 -21.60
C GLU A 178 -7.42 -19.64 -21.18
N VAL A 179 -6.84 -18.90 -22.13
CA VAL A 179 -5.84 -17.85 -21.86
C VAL A 179 -6.19 -16.62 -22.69
N MET A 180 -6.50 -15.51 -22.01
CA MET A 180 -6.63 -14.18 -22.61
C MET A 180 -5.96 -13.14 -21.71
N SER A 181 -5.10 -12.30 -22.27
CA SER A 181 -4.35 -11.31 -21.50
C SER A 181 -5.21 -10.12 -21.04
N LEU A 182 -5.22 -9.90 -19.72
CA LEU A 182 -5.81 -8.72 -19.11
C LEU A 182 -4.89 -7.50 -19.33
N PRO A 183 -5.27 -6.47 -20.12
CA PRO A 183 -4.42 -5.30 -20.33
C PRO A 183 -4.18 -4.57 -19.00
N SER A 184 -2.90 -4.39 -18.69
CA SER A 184 -2.45 -3.74 -17.47
C SER A 184 -2.63 -2.22 -17.55
N ARG A 185 -3.10 -1.60 -16.45
CA ARG A 185 -3.00 -0.15 -16.21
C ARG A 185 -1.75 0.22 -15.39
N ARG A 186 -0.96 -0.75 -14.95
CA ARG A 186 0.30 -0.58 -14.22
C ARG A 186 1.49 -0.82 -15.16
N PRO A 187 2.67 -0.21 -14.92
CA PRO A 187 3.92 -0.56 -15.60
C PRO A 187 4.21 -2.07 -15.57
N SER A 188 5.05 -2.52 -16.51
CA SER A 188 5.27 -3.92 -16.95
C SER A 188 5.95 -4.88 -15.95
N VAL A 189 5.87 -4.62 -14.64
CA VAL A 189 6.50 -5.45 -13.60
C VAL A 189 5.43 -6.23 -12.82
N LEU A 190 5.48 -7.56 -12.89
CA LEU A 190 4.75 -8.42 -11.97
C LEU A 190 5.43 -8.36 -10.59
N GLY A 191 4.65 -8.14 -9.52
CA GLY A 191 5.18 -8.16 -8.15
C GLY A 191 5.42 -9.59 -7.63
N GLU A 192 6.01 -9.69 -6.44
CA GLU A 192 6.12 -10.96 -5.70
C GLU A 192 4.73 -11.46 -5.26
N CYS A 193 4.52 -12.78 -5.25
CA CYS A 193 3.27 -13.40 -4.80
C CYS A 193 3.10 -13.25 -3.29
N SER A 194 1.95 -12.71 -2.86
CA SER A 194 1.57 -12.48 -1.46
C SER A 194 1.57 -13.70 -0.53
N ILE A 195 1.70 -14.92 -1.06
CA ILE A 195 1.51 -16.19 -0.34
C ILE A 195 2.82 -16.97 -0.19
N CYS A 196 3.65 -17.05 -1.23
CA CYS A 196 4.94 -17.74 -1.19
C CYS A 196 6.15 -16.80 -1.22
N LEU A 197 5.98 -15.54 -1.63
CA LEU A 197 7.04 -14.52 -1.82
C LEU A 197 8.13 -14.86 -2.86
N GLU A 198 8.25 -16.13 -3.27
CA GLU A 198 9.23 -16.63 -4.25
C GLU A 198 8.82 -16.38 -5.72
N ASN A 199 7.52 -16.53 -6.03
CA ASN A 199 7.01 -16.56 -7.40
C ASN A 199 6.38 -15.23 -7.80
N LEU A 200 6.41 -14.89 -9.10
CA LEU A 200 5.74 -13.70 -9.63
C LEU A 200 4.21 -13.81 -9.54
N ALA A 201 3.55 -12.68 -9.30
CA ALA A 201 2.09 -12.55 -9.25
C ALA A 201 1.46 -12.56 -10.66
N ASN A 202 1.50 -13.73 -11.30
CA ASN A 202 1.09 -13.99 -12.69
C ASN A 202 -0.38 -14.39 -12.87
N CYS A 203 -1.27 -14.14 -11.91
CA CYS A 203 -2.70 -14.46 -12.08
C CYS A 203 -3.64 -13.40 -11.48
N VAL A 204 -4.91 -13.44 -11.91
CA VAL A 204 -5.99 -12.57 -11.44
C VAL A 204 -7.14 -13.41 -10.89
N LEU A 205 -7.64 -13.04 -9.71
CA LEU A 205 -8.71 -13.74 -9.01
C LEU A 205 -10.08 -13.19 -9.44
N ALA A 206 -10.91 -14.04 -10.04
CA ALA A 206 -12.26 -13.71 -10.48
C ALA A 206 -13.31 -14.01 -9.39
N PRO A 207 -14.33 -13.16 -9.19
CA PRO A 207 -14.66 -11.97 -10.00
C PRO A 207 -14.01 -10.65 -9.52
N CYS A 208 -13.24 -10.66 -8.42
CA CYS A 208 -12.80 -9.43 -7.74
C CYS A 208 -11.73 -8.58 -8.45
N GLY A 209 -10.84 -9.20 -9.23
CA GLY A 209 -9.79 -8.51 -10.00
C GLY A 209 -8.46 -8.29 -9.28
N HIS A 210 -8.26 -8.93 -8.11
CA HIS A 210 -6.98 -8.85 -7.40
C HIS A 210 -5.92 -9.73 -8.08
N ASP A 211 -4.74 -9.13 -8.29
CA ASP A 211 -3.64 -9.64 -9.12
C ASP A 211 -2.36 -9.90 -8.31
N THR A 212 -2.51 -10.37 -7.07
CA THR A 212 -1.48 -10.42 -6.02
C THR A 212 -0.86 -11.81 -5.79
N LEU A 213 -1.27 -12.83 -6.54
CA LEU A 213 -0.85 -14.24 -6.36
C LEU A 213 -0.17 -14.80 -7.61
N CYS A 214 0.72 -15.78 -7.43
CA CYS A 214 1.09 -16.69 -8.51
C CYS A 214 -0.01 -17.73 -8.74
N MET A 215 -0.06 -18.29 -9.95
CA MET A 215 -1.04 -19.28 -10.38
C MET A 215 -1.14 -20.47 -9.41
N GLN A 216 -0.01 -21.01 -8.93
CA GLN A 216 0.03 -22.16 -8.04
C GLN A 216 -0.60 -21.88 -6.67
N CYS A 217 -0.30 -20.72 -6.07
CA CYS A 217 -0.92 -20.30 -4.80
C CYS A 217 -2.42 -20.01 -4.97
N ALA A 218 -2.80 -19.36 -6.06
CA ALA A 218 -4.20 -19.06 -6.36
C ALA A 218 -5.05 -20.33 -6.56
N LEU A 219 -4.56 -21.30 -7.34
CA LEU A 219 -5.22 -22.59 -7.52
C LEU A 219 -5.30 -23.39 -6.22
N THR A 220 -4.26 -23.32 -5.38
CA THR A 220 -4.25 -23.96 -4.05
C THR A 220 -5.32 -23.35 -3.13
N ILE A 221 -5.40 -22.02 -3.06
CA ILE A 221 -6.40 -21.32 -2.25
C ILE A 221 -7.82 -21.55 -2.79
N ARG A 222 -8.00 -21.57 -4.12
CA ARG A 222 -9.29 -21.91 -4.77
C ARG A 222 -9.74 -23.36 -4.51
N ARG A 223 -8.81 -24.30 -4.35
CA ARG A 223 -9.13 -25.68 -3.91
C ARG A 223 -9.50 -25.74 -2.43
N GLY A 224 -8.79 -24.99 -1.58
CA GLY A 224 -9.00 -24.89 -0.13
C GLY A 224 -10.07 -23.85 0.28
N ARG A 225 -9.63 -22.70 0.82
CA ARG A 225 -10.49 -21.66 1.42
C ARG A 225 -11.50 -21.02 0.46
N ARG A 226 -11.30 -21.13 -0.87
CA ARG A 226 -12.18 -20.59 -1.93
C ARG A 226 -12.41 -19.08 -1.93
N SER A 227 -11.70 -18.29 -1.13
CA SER A 227 -11.85 -16.82 -1.05
C SER A 227 -10.54 -16.09 -1.37
N CYS A 228 -10.66 -14.92 -2.00
CA CYS A 228 -9.52 -14.06 -2.33
C CYS A 228 -8.83 -13.55 -1.04
N PRO A 229 -7.51 -13.71 -0.85
CA PRO A 229 -6.86 -13.26 0.38
C PRO A 229 -6.86 -11.72 0.54
N THR A 230 -6.98 -10.96 -0.56
CA THR A 230 -6.98 -9.49 -0.51
C THR A 230 -8.37 -8.88 -0.21
N CYS A 231 -9.47 -9.47 -0.69
CA CYS A 231 -10.82 -8.90 -0.53
C CYS A 231 -11.93 -9.90 -0.15
N ARG A 232 -11.63 -11.20 -0.12
CA ARG A 232 -12.47 -12.31 0.37
C ARG A 232 -13.74 -12.64 -0.43
N GLU A 233 -13.98 -11.92 -1.52
CA GLU A 233 -14.81 -12.37 -2.65
C GLU A 233 -14.46 -13.83 -3.02
N PRO A 234 -15.45 -14.72 -3.25
CA PRO A 234 -15.20 -16.09 -3.67
C PRO A 234 -14.40 -16.17 -4.98
N ILE A 235 -13.42 -17.08 -5.06
CA ILE A 235 -12.60 -17.30 -6.25
C ILE A 235 -13.34 -18.25 -7.20
N GLU A 236 -14.27 -17.69 -7.99
CA GLU A 236 -14.97 -18.41 -9.06
C GLU A 236 -13.99 -18.98 -10.10
N ARG A 237 -13.04 -18.16 -10.57
CA ARG A 237 -12.00 -18.53 -11.54
C ARG A 237 -10.64 -17.93 -11.11
N VAL A 238 -9.56 -18.54 -11.59
CA VAL A 238 -8.23 -17.92 -11.63
C VAL A 238 -7.91 -17.73 -13.11
N LEU A 239 -7.51 -16.53 -13.50
CA LEU A 239 -7.14 -16.18 -14.87
C LEU A 239 -5.62 -15.93 -14.91
N GLU A 240 -4.93 -16.34 -15.97
CA GLU A 240 -3.51 -15.99 -16.15
C GLU A 240 -3.36 -14.50 -16.50
N LYS A 241 -2.20 -13.93 -16.14
CA LYS A 241 -1.84 -12.53 -16.38
C LYS A 241 -0.48 -12.49 -17.06
N GLU A 242 -0.50 -12.35 -18.38
CA GLU A 242 0.72 -12.12 -19.16
C GLU A 242 1.45 -10.83 -18.70
N PRO A 243 2.79 -10.80 -18.73
CA PRO A 243 3.53 -9.55 -18.71
C PRO A 243 3.28 -8.77 -20.01
N ASP A 244 3.23 -7.45 -19.92
CA ASP A 244 2.88 -6.57 -21.04
C ASP A 244 3.97 -6.62 -22.14
N SER A 245 3.66 -7.26 -23.27
CA SER A 245 4.62 -7.63 -24.32
C SER A 245 5.04 -6.48 -25.26
N ARG A 246 4.68 -5.24 -24.93
CA ARG A 246 5.02 -4.06 -25.74
C ARG A 246 6.53 -3.74 -25.66
N PRO A 247 7.24 -3.60 -26.80
CA PRO A 247 8.66 -3.28 -26.79
C PRO A 247 8.87 -1.85 -26.28
N GLY A 248 9.52 -1.70 -25.11
CA GLY A 248 9.77 -0.38 -24.53
C GLY A 248 10.34 -0.35 -23.11
N THR A 249 10.16 -1.40 -22.30
CA THR A 249 10.81 -1.49 -20.97
C THR A 249 11.94 -2.51 -21.00
N ALA A 250 13.18 -2.02 -20.92
CA ALA A 250 14.37 -2.85 -20.94
C ALA A 250 14.41 -3.82 -19.75
N GLN A 251 14.84 -5.06 -20.01
CA GLN A 251 15.33 -5.95 -18.96
C GLN A 251 16.64 -5.36 -18.40
N PRO A 252 16.92 -5.45 -17.10
CA PRO A 252 18.29 -5.23 -16.61
C PRO A 252 19.18 -6.32 -17.23
N GLU A 253 20.24 -5.91 -17.92
CA GLU A 253 21.15 -6.88 -18.54
C GLU A 253 21.76 -7.79 -17.46
N ALA A 254 21.65 -9.10 -17.68
CA ALA A 254 22.25 -10.07 -16.77
C ALA A 254 23.77 -9.97 -16.88
N ALA A 255 24.42 -9.44 -15.83
CA ALA A 255 25.86 -9.35 -15.73
C ALA A 255 26.48 -10.76 -15.88
N LYS A 256 27.10 -11.02 -17.02
CA LYS A 256 28.02 -12.14 -17.21
C LYS A 256 29.38 -11.79 -16.59
N PRO A 257 30.13 -12.80 -16.11
CA PRO A 257 31.41 -12.62 -15.43
C PRO A 257 32.52 -12.14 -16.37
#